data_AF-A0A8S2R208-F1
#
_entry.id   AF-A0A8S2R208-F1
#
_cell.length_a   1.000
_cell.length_b   1.000
_cell.length_c   1.000
_cell.angle_alpha   90.00
_cell.angle_beta   90.00
_cell.angle_gamma   90.00
#
_symmetry.space_group_name_H-M   'P 1'
#
loop_
_entity.id
_entity.type
_entity.pdbx_description
1 polymer ?
#
loop_
_entity_poly.entity_id
_entity_poly.type
_entity_poly.pdbx_seq_one_letter_code
_entity_poly.pdbx_strand_id
1 'polypeptide(L)'
;MPELTTTDSVQPMADEKPKLPEQIELEEAEAALVEKNYKLAQEILEKLVKRQVIVDDEDSVRIKESTLLALGKLYKEIKDAKGID
;
A
#
# COMPACT_ATOMS: atom_id res chain seq x y z
N MET A 1 35.59 7.17 -42.42
CA MET A 1 35.77 7.40 -40.97
C MET A 1 34.46 7.05 -40.29
N PRO A 2 34.48 6.24 -39.22
CA PRO A 2 33.29 5.74 -38.54
C PRO A 2 32.81 6.70 -37.44
N GLU A 3 31.69 6.31 -36.83
CA GLU A 3 31.12 6.76 -35.54
C GLU A 3 30.18 7.98 -35.56
N LEU A 4 28.90 7.68 -35.77
CA LEU A 4 27.81 8.44 -35.14
C LEU A 4 27.11 7.52 -34.14
N THR A 5 27.71 7.51 -32.95
CA THR A 5 27.08 7.49 -31.63
C THR A 5 25.74 6.78 -31.49
N THR A 6 25.81 5.65 -30.77
CA THR A 6 24.72 5.06 -29.99
C THR A 6 23.86 6.16 -29.37
N THR A 7 22.67 6.37 -29.92
CA THR A 7 21.57 7.01 -29.18
C THR A 7 20.93 5.89 -28.36
N ASP A 8 21.60 5.58 -27.25
CA ASP A 8 21.04 4.73 -26.21
C ASP A 8 19.82 5.46 -25.64
N SER A 9 18.70 4.76 -25.64
CA SER A 9 17.38 5.25 -25.32
C SER A 9 17.33 5.97 -23.98
N VAL A 10 17.32 7.30 -23.99
CA VAL A 10 16.80 8.05 -22.85
C VAL A 10 15.28 8.02 -22.97
N GLN A 11 14.66 6.96 -22.45
CA GLN A 11 13.26 7.05 -22.02
C GLN A 11 13.26 7.98 -20.79
N PRO A 12 12.75 9.22 -20.88
CA PRO A 12 12.63 10.04 -19.70
C PRO A 12 11.52 9.43 -18.85
N MET A 13 11.91 8.96 -17.67
CA MET A 13 11.20 9.07 -16.40
C MET A 13 9.70 8.77 -16.48
N ALA A 14 9.33 7.58 -16.01
CA ALA A 14 7.96 7.27 -15.63
C ALA A 14 7.39 8.47 -14.85
N ASP A 15 6.30 9.04 -15.38
CA ASP A 15 5.42 9.95 -14.65
C ASP A 15 4.79 9.16 -13.47
N GLU A 16 5.60 8.83 -12.45
CA GLU A 16 5.06 8.38 -11.18
C GLU A 16 4.41 9.60 -10.54
N LYS A 17 3.10 9.73 -10.78
CA LYS A 17 2.24 10.63 -10.03
C LYS A 17 2.60 10.46 -8.55
N PRO A 18 2.91 11.54 -7.80
CA PRO A 18 3.35 11.42 -6.42
C PRO A 18 2.30 10.63 -5.63
N LYS A 19 2.75 9.58 -4.94
CA LYS A 19 1.89 8.76 -4.10
C LYS A 19 1.28 9.61 -3.00
N LEU A 20 0.00 9.41 -2.74
CA LEU A 20 -0.67 10.03 -1.60
C LEU A 20 -0.08 9.47 -0.30
N PRO A 21 0.00 10.26 0.79
CA PRO A 21 0.49 9.78 2.08
C PRO A 21 -0.21 8.50 2.55
N GLU A 22 -1.51 8.37 2.27
CA GLU A 22 -2.32 7.20 2.61
C GLU A 22 -1.94 5.94 1.82
N GLN A 23 -1.43 6.10 0.59
CA GLN A 23 -0.92 4.97 -0.20
C GLN A 23 0.40 4.45 0.37
N ILE A 24 1.28 5.36 0.82
CA ILE A 24 2.55 4.99 1.45
C ILE A 24 2.28 4.21 2.74
N GLU A 25 1.38 4.71 3.58
CA GLU A 25 1.00 4.01 4.82
C GLU A 25 0.32 2.66 4.53
N LEU A 26 -0.46 2.53 3.46
CA LEU A 26 -1.05 1.24 3.08
C LEU A 26 0.03 0.23 2.65
N GLU A 27 1.01 0.67 1.86
CA GLU A 27 2.17 -0.16 1.47
C GLU A 27 2.98 -0.60 2.70
N GLU A 28 3.19 0.30 3.67
CA GLU A 28 3.85 -0.04 4.95
C GLU A 28 3.05 -1.09 5.74
N ALA A 29 1.72 -0.98 5.79
CA ALA A 29 0.87 -1.97 6.43
C ALA A 29 0.94 -3.33 5.74
N GLU A 30 0.95 -3.36 4.41
CA GLU A 30 1.11 -4.60 3.63
C GLU A 30 2.49 -5.24 3.85
N ALA A 31 3.55 -4.45 3.90
CA ALA A 31 4.88 -4.94 4.25
C ALA A 31 4.90 -5.55 5.67
N ALA A 32 4.29 -4.87 6.64
CA ALA A 32 4.17 -5.39 8.01
C ALA A 32 3.36 -6.70 8.07
N LEU A 33 2.35 -6.89 7.21
CA LEU A 33 1.63 -8.17 7.07
C LEU A 33 2.54 -9.28 6.57
N VAL A 34 3.33 -9.02 5.53
CA VAL A 34 4.28 -10.01 4.98
C VAL A 34 5.33 -10.40 6.02
N GLU A 35 5.79 -9.45 6.83
CA GLU A 35 6.72 -9.69 7.94
C GLU A 35 6.06 -10.33 9.17
N LYS A 36 4.75 -10.61 9.12
CA LYS A 36 3.94 -11.11 10.26
C LYS A 36 3.97 -10.19 11.48
N ASN A 37 4.30 -8.92 11.28
CA ASN A 37 4.20 -7.88 12.29
C ASN A 37 2.74 -7.40 12.38
N TYR A 38 1.87 -8.29 12.85
CA TYR A 38 0.42 -8.07 12.88
C TYR A 38 0.01 -6.86 13.72
N LYS A 39 0.77 -6.56 14.79
CA LYS A 39 0.51 -5.39 15.63
C LYS A 39 0.71 -4.09 14.87
N LEU A 40 1.84 -3.95 14.17
CA LEU A 40 2.14 -2.77 13.38
C LEU A 40 1.15 -2.62 12.22
N ALA A 41 0.88 -3.71 11.49
CA ALA A 41 -0.11 -3.73 10.43
C ALA A 41 -1.49 -3.26 10.93
N GLN A 42 -1.94 -3.76 12.09
CA GLN A 42 -3.21 -3.34 12.68
C GLN A 42 -3.24 -1.85 13.00
N GLU A 43 -2.21 -1.33 13.67
CA GLU A 43 -2.13 0.07 14.08
C GLU A 43 -2.20 1.02 12.86
N ILE A 44 -1.47 0.70 11.79
CA ILE A 44 -1.45 1.51 10.56
C ILE A 44 -2.82 1.46 9.86
N LEU A 45 -3.38 0.25 9.66
CA LEU A 45 -4.64 0.08 8.96
C LEU A 45 -5.82 0.73 9.70
N GLU A 46 -5.89 0.61 11.04
CA GLU A 46 -6.93 1.29 11.83
C GLU A 46 -6.82 2.82 11.72
N LYS A 47 -5.59 3.36 11.70
CA LYS A 47 -5.33 4.78 11.54
C LYS A 47 -5.73 5.28 10.15
N LEU A 48 -5.53 4.46 9.11
CA LEU A 48 -5.97 4.75 7.74
C LEU A 48 -7.50 4.79 7.63
N VAL A 49 -8.18 3.76 8.13
CA VAL A 49 -9.67 3.72 8.13
C VAL A 49 -10.25 4.94 8.84
N LYS A 50 -9.72 5.31 10.02
CA LYS A 50 -10.20 6.48 10.78
C LYS A 50 -10.04 7.79 10.00
N ARG A 51 -8.96 7.97 9.25
CA ARG A 51 -8.74 9.17 8.43
C ARG A 51 -9.65 9.22 7.20
N GLN A 52 -9.82 8.09 6.50
CA GLN A 52 -10.64 8.02 5.30
C GLN A 52 -12.14 8.05 5.58
N VAL A 53 -12.59 7.82 6.82
CA VAL A 53 -13.98 8.11 7.21
C VAL A 53 -14.30 9.61 7.11
N ILE A 54 -13.28 10.48 7.10
CA ILE A 54 -13.42 11.94 7.09
C ILE A 54 -13.34 12.52 5.66
N VAL A 55 -12.73 11.79 4.71
CA VAL A 55 -12.48 12.28 3.35
C VAL A 55 -13.24 11.41 2.34
N ASP A 56 -14.17 12.02 1.61
CA ASP A 56 -15.08 11.36 0.66
C ASP A 56 -14.77 11.79 -0.78
N ASP A 57 -13.53 11.52 -1.22
CA ASP A 57 -13.11 11.67 -2.61
C ASP A 57 -12.85 10.30 -3.26
N GLU A 58 -12.92 10.21 -4.60
CA GLU A 58 -12.80 8.94 -5.32
C GLU A 58 -11.49 8.19 -5.04
N ASP A 59 -10.38 8.90 -4.86
CA ASP A 59 -9.09 8.27 -4.55
C ASP A 59 -9.08 7.76 -3.10
N SER A 60 -9.64 8.52 -2.15
CA SER A 60 -9.84 8.08 -0.76
C SER A 60 -10.73 6.85 -0.65
N VAL A 61 -11.80 6.75 -1.44
CA VAL A 61 -12.68 5.57 -1.48
C VAL A 61 -11.91 4.33 -1.93
N ARG A 62 -11.09 4.44 -2.98
CA ARG A 62 -10.26 3.31 -3.45
C ARG A 62 -9.25 2.87 -2.40
N ILE A 63 -8.58 3.81 -1.74
CA ILE A 63 -7.61 3.46 -0.68
C ILE A 63 -8.33 2.84 0.52
N LYS A 64 -9.56 3.26 0.82
CA LYS A 64 -10.41 2.69 1.87
C LYS A 64 -10.81 1.26 1.59
N GLU A 65 -11.24 0.96 0.38
CA GLU A 65 -11.52 -0.42 -0.03
C GLU A 65 -10.29 -1.32 0.13
N SER A 66 -9.12 -0.86 -0.32
CA SER A 66 -7.86 -1.59 -0.17
C SER A 66 -7.45 -1.77 1.29
N THR A 67 -7.62 -0.73 2.12
CA THR A 67 -7.32 -0.77 3.56
C THR A 67 -8.23 -1.78 4.28
N LEU A 68 -9.52 -1.81 3.95
CA LEU A 68 -10.48 -2.78 4.51
C LEU A 68 -10.15 -4.21 4.07
N LEU A 69 -9.72 -4.41 2.82
CA LEU A 69 -9.27 -5.71 2.33
C LEU A 69 -8.01 -6.19 3.08
N ALA A 70 -7.04 -5.29 3.31
CA ALA A 70 -5.85 -5.60 4.09
C ALA A 70 -6.18 -5.94 5.55
N LEU A 71 -7.15 -5.24 6.18
CA LEU A 71 -7.65 -5.59 7.50
C LEU A 71 -8.30 -6.98 7.54
N GLY A 72 -9.11 -7.31 6.53
CA GLY A 72 -9.72 -8.64 6.43
C GLY A 72 -8.67 -9.75 6.37
N LYS A 73 -7.62 -9.55 5.57
CA LYS A 73 -6.46 -10.46 5.50
C LYS A 73 -5.75 -10.57 6.84
N LEU A 74 -5.46 -9.43 7.49
CA LEU A 74 -4.83 -9.38 8.81
C LEU A 74 -5.60 -10.22 9.84
N TYR A 75 -6.91 -9.99 9.96
CA TYR A 75 -7.72 -10.71 10.94
C TYR A 75 -7.78 -12.20 10.66
N LYS A 76 -7.78 -12.60 9.39
CA LYS A 76 -7.70 -14.01 9.00
C LYS A 76 -6.35 -14.61 9.42
N GLU A 77 -5.23 -13.97 9.09
CA GLU A 77 -3.89 -14.44 9.48
C GLU A 77 -3.73 -14.52 11.00
N ILE A 78 -4.27 -13.56 11.76
CA ILE A 78 -4.28 -13.61 13.23
C ILE A 78 -5.14 -14.78 13.72
N LYS A 79 -6.32 -15.01 13.14
CA LYS A 79 -7.21 -16.12 13.50
C LYS A 79 -6.52 -17.47 13.25
N ASP A 80 -5.94 -17.63 12.08
CA ASP A 80 -5.22 -18.82 11.65
C ASP A 80 -3.98 -19.07 12.53
N ALA A 81 -3.20 -18.02 12.82
CA ALA A 81 -2.03 -18.11 13.70
C ALA A 81 -2.38 -18.44 15.16
N LYS A 82 -3.58 -18.06 15.62
CA LYS A 82 -4.08 -18.39 16.97
C LYS A 82 -4.78 -19.74 17.04
N GLY A 83 -5.02 -20.41 15.91
CA GLY A 83 -5.75 -21.68 15.85
C GLY A 83 -7.17 -21.57 16.42
N ILE A 84 -7.79 -20.40 16.34
CA ILE A 84 -9.17 -20.18 16.80
C ILE A 84 -10.06 -20.53 15.60
N ASP A 85 -10.78 -21.64 15.65
CA ASP A 85 -11.77 -22.04 14.64
C ASP A 85 -13.14 -21.39 14.92
#